data_AF-A0A514WUI1-F1
#
_entry.id   AF-A0A514WUI1-F1
#
_cell.length_a   1.000
_cell.length_b   1.000
_cell.length_c   1.000
_cell.angle_alpha   90.00
_cell.angle_beta   90.00
_cell.angle_gamma   90.00
#
_symmetry.space_group_name_H-M   'P 1'
#
loop_
_entity.id
_entity.type
_entity.pdbx_description
1 polymer ?
#
loop_
_entity_poly.entity_id
_entity_poly.type
_entity_poly.pdbx_seq_one_letter_code
_entity_poly.pdbx_strand_id
1 'polypeptide(L)'
;MNENIQEFLNFLEHEDDTDYGDFKREVDLHLLRLSESLRPLSSEQLWRLRKLREELLWMYHDDVEDMRSHLKEEIPRLEPGL
;
A
#
# COMPACT_ATOMS: atom_id res chain seq x y z
N MET A 1 12.78 -6.53 -4.90
CA MET A 1 11.42 -6.12 -4.48
C MET A 1 11.43 -6.05 -2.97
N ASN A 2 11.10 -4.89 -2.41
CA ASN A 2 11.13 -4.64 -0.97
C ASN A 2 10.23 -5.65 -0.21
N GLU A 3 10.73 -6.23 0.89
CA GLU A 3 10.00 -7.24 1.67
C GLU A 3 8.67 -6.71 2.23
N ASN A 4 8.60 -5.43 2.60
CA ASN A 4 7.37 -4.80 3.08
C ASN A 4 6.33 -4.64 1.97
N ILE A 5 6.78 -4.52 0.71
CA ILE A 5 5.88 -4.48 -0.45
C ILE A 5 5.28 -5.87 -0.68
N GLN A 6 6.10 -6.92 -0.62
CA GLN A 6 5.63 -8.31 -0.73
C GLN A 6 4.66 -8.65 0.41
N GLU A 7 4.98 -8.27 1.64
CA GLU A 7 4.11 -8.47 2.81
C GLU A 7 2.75 -7.78 2.62
N PHE A 8 2.75 -6.55 2.12
CA PHE A 8 1.51 -5.81 1.87
C PHE A 8 0.67 -6.42 0.73
N LEU A 9 1.32 -6.88 -0.34
CA LEU A 9 0.62 -7.58 -1.42
C LEU A 9 0.02 -8.91 -0.94
N ASN A 10 0.73 -9.65 -0.09
CA ASN A 10 0.25 -10.90 0.48
C ASN A 10 -0.95 -10.66 1.41
N PHE A 11 -0.95 -9.58 2.20
CA PHE A 11 -2.10 -9.17 3.00
C PHE A 11 -3.34 -8.93 2.12
N LEU A 12 -3.18 -8.18 1.02
CA LEU A 12 -4.28 -7.96 0.07
C LEU A 12 -4.75 -9.24 -0.63
N GLU A 13 -3.90 -10.26 -0.78
CA GLU A 13 -4.26 -11.53 -1.45
C GLU A 13 -4.96 -12.55 -0.54
N HIS A 14 -4.88 -12.40 0.78
CA HIS A 14 -5.46 -13.33 1.75
C HIS A 14 -6.56 -12.69 2.62
N GLU A 15 -7.04 -11.52 2.21
CA GLU A 15 -8.18 -10.83 2.80
C GLU A 15 -9.48 -11.55 2.40
N ASP A 16 -9.89 -12.52 3.21
CA ASP A 16 -11.14 -13.28 3.01
C ASP A 16 -12.06 -13.23 4.24
N ASP A 17 -11.63 -12.64 5.36
CA ASP A 17 -12.33 -12.78 6.67
C ASP A 17 -12.18 -11.59 7.65
N THR A 18 -11.61 -10.45 7.26
CA THR A 18 -11.41 -9.34 8.20
C THR A 18 -12.60 -8.38 8.22
N ASP A 19 -13.02 -7.93 9.41
CA ASP A 19 -13.98 -6.82 9.52
C ASP A 19 -13.44 -5.56 8.82
N TYR A 20 -14.29 -4.84 8.07
CA TYR A 20 -13.87 -3.70 7.23
C TYR A 20 -13.08 -2.60 7.98
N GLY A 21 -13.41 -2.38 9.27
CA GLY A 21 -12.69 -1.43 10.11
C GLY A 21 -11.26 -1.89 10.43
N ASP A 22 -11.05 -3.20 10.59
CA ASP A 22 -9.75 -3.80 10.84
C ASP A 22 -8.93 -3.88 9.54
N PHE A 23 -9.56 -4.15 8.39
CA PHE A 23 -8.92 -4.07 7.07
C PHE A 23 -8.28 -2.69 6.83
N LYS A 24 -9.02 -1.60 7.05
CA LYS A 24 -8.51 -0.23 6.85
C LYS A 24 -7.34 0.10 7.77
N ARG A 25 -7.39 -0.42 9.00
CA ARG A 25 -6.31 -0.25 9.97
C ARG A 25 -5.05 -0.98 9.52
N GLU A 26 -5.17 -2.22 9.04
CA GLU A 26 -4.02 -2.99 8.55
C GLU A 26 -3.43 -2.38 7.27
N VAL A 27 -4.26 -1.92 6.33
CA VAL A 27 -3.82 -1.12 5.17
C VAL A 27 -2.98 0.07 5.61
N ASP A 28 -3.43 0.83 6.61
CA ASP A 28 -2.71 1.98 7.13
C ASP A 28 -1.35 1.59 7.75
N LEU A 29 -1.32 0.50 8.52
CA LEU A 29 -0.10 -0.03 9.13
C LEU A 29 0.93 -0.48 8.10
N HIS A 30 0.49 -1.18 7.05
CA HIS A 30 1.38 -1.59 5.95
C HIS A 30 1.94 -0.39 5.19
N LEU A 31 1.12 0.64 4.93
CA LEU A 31 1.58 1.87 4.29
C LEU A 31 2.58 2.66 5.15
N LEU A 32 2.40 2.69 6.47
CA LEU A 32 3.36 3.28 7.40
C LEU A 32 4.70 2.55 7.37
N ARG A 33 4.69 1.20 7.46
CA ARG A 33 5.90 0.38 7.35
C ARG A 33 6.60 0.57 6.01
N LEU A 34 5.82 0.62 4.92
CA LEU A 34 6.35 0.90 3.59
C LEU A 34 7.05 2.26 3.54
N SER A 35 6.43 3.30 4.13
CA SER A 35 6.99 4.66 4.22
C SER A 35 8.31 4.72 4.98
N GLU A 36 8.49 3.88 5.99
CA GLU A 36 9.71 3.80 6.79
C GLU A 36 10.79 3.04 6.03
N SER A 37 10.42 1.92 5.38
CA SER A 37 11.35 1.07 4.64
C SER A 37 11.95 1.73 3.40
N LEU A 38 11.22 2.64 2.76
CA LEU A 38 11.65 3.33 1.54
C LEU A 38 12.47 4.59 1.84
N ARG A 39 12.72 4.94 3.10
CA ARG A 39 13.54 6.12 3.42
C ARG A 39 15.00 5.92 2.99
N PRO A 40 15.67 6.98 2.49
CA PRO A 40 15.14 8.32 2.28
C PRO A 40 14.28 8.43 1.01
N LEU A 41 13.10 9.04 1.13
CA LEU A 41 12.20 9.33 0.01
C LEU A 41 12.36 10.78 -0.44
N SER A 42 12.28 11.02 -1.75
CA SER A 42 12.15 12.38 -2.31
C SER A 42 10.78 12.99 -1.97
N SER A 43 10.65 14.32 -2.10
CA SER A 43 9.37 15.01 -1.91
C SER A 43 8.27 14.48 -2.84
N GLU A 44 8.62 14.06 -4.06
CA GLU A 44 7.68 13.47 -5.02
C GLU A 44 7.23 12.08 -4.55
N GLN A 45 8.16 11.22 -4.12
CA GLN A 45 7.83 9.89 -3.62
C GLN A 45 7.00 9.95 -2.33
N LEU A 46 7.29 10.91 -1.44
CA LEU A 46 6.48 11.16 -0.24
C LEU A 46 5.06 11.60 -0.61
N TRP A 47 4.90 12.48 -1.60
CA TRP A 47 3.58 12.91 -2.06
C TRP A 47 2.80 11.75 -2.69
N ARG A 48 3.45 10.93 -3.55
CA ARG A 48 2.85 9.74 -4.14
C ARG A 48 2.39 8.74 -3.10
N LEU A 49 3.21 8.48 -2.08
CA LEU A 49 2.86 7.55 -1.00
C LEU A 49 1.67 8.05 -0.17
N ARG A 50 1.59 9.37 0.09
CA ARG A 50 0.43 9.98 0.77
C ARG A 50 -0.83 9.86 -0.08
N LYS A 51 -0.73 10.11 -1.37
CA LYS A 51 -1.85 9.98 -2.31
C LYS A 51 -2.34 8.53 -2.39
N LEU A 52 -1.42 7.58 -2.54
CA LEU A 52 -1.71 6.14 -2.52
C LEU A 52 -2.41 5.72 -1.22
N ARG A 53 -1.94 6.25 -0.07
CA ARG A 53 -2.59 6.02 1.23
C ARG A 53 -4.02 6.53 1.25
N GLU A 54 -4.27 7.75 0.79
CA GLU A 54 -5.61 8.29 0.70
C GLU A 54 -6.50 7.41 -0.20
N GLU A 55 -6.04 7.11 -1.42
CA GLU A 55 -6.80 6.31 -2.39
C GLU A 55 -7.15 4.92 -1.82
N LEU A 56 -6.18 4.19 -1.25
CA LEU A 56 -6.42 2.88 -0.65
C LEU A 56 -7.35 2.93 0.59
N LEU A 57 -7.30 3.99 1.38
CA LEU A 57 -8.21 4.17 2.52
C LEU A 57 -9.63 4.56 2.08
N TRP A 58 -9.82 5.13 0.89
CA TRP A 58 -11.13 5.49 0.35
C TRP A 58 -11.82 4.38 -0.48
N MET A 59 -11.09 3.38 -0.97
CA MET A 59 -11.66 2.25 -1.72
C MET A 59 -12.52 1.33 -0.84
N TYR A 60 -13.54 0.66 -1.37
CA TYR A 60 -14.35 -0.25 -0.56
C TYR A 60 -13.65 -1.60 -0.38
N HIS A 61 -14.06 -2.35 0.65
CA HIS A 61 -13.54 -3.70 0.93
C HIS A 61 -13.64 -4.62 -0.28
N ASP A 62 -14.76 -4.54 -1.00
CA ASP A 62 -15.05 -5.44 -2.11
C ASP A 62 -14.19 -5.15 -3.36
N ASP A 63 -13.42 -4.05 -3.34
CA ASP A 63 -12.52 -3.62 -4.41
C ASP A 63 -11.05 -4.02 -4.15
N VAL A 64 -10.81 -5.08 -3.35
CA VAL A 64 -9.45 -5.56 -3.03
C VAL A 64 -8.59 -5.83 -4.28
N GLU A 65 -9.19 -6.35 -5.36
CA GLU A 65 -8.47 -6.56 -6.62
C GLU A 65 -8.01 -5.25 -7.28
N ASP A 66 -8.82 -4.19 -7.19
CA ASP A 66 -8.49 -2.86 -7.69
C ASP A 66 -7.44 -2.20 -6.80
N MET A 67 -7.53 -2.36 -5.47
CA MET A 67 -6.53 -1.89 -4.51
C MET A 67 -5.17 -2.52 -4.79
N ARG A 68 -5.14 -3.84 -5.04
CA ARG A 68 -3.93 -4.58 -5.41
C ARG A 68 -3.35 -4.10 -6.73
N SER A 69 -4.19 -3.89 -7.73
CA SER A 69 -3.74 -3.43 -9.06
C SER A 69 -3.15 -2.03 -8.95
N HIS A 70 -3.81 -1.12 -8.24
CA HIS A 70 -3.34 0.24 -8.00
C HIS A 70 -2.01 0.28 -7.24
N LEU A 71 -1.86 -0.54 -6.20
CA LEU A 71 -0.60 -0.68 -5.46
C LEU A 71 0.52 -1.21 -6.38
N LYS A 72 0.26 -2.24 -7.19
CA LYS A 72 1.22 -2.81 -8.16
C LYS A 72 1.68 -1.77 -9.20
N GLU A 73 0.79 -0.87 -9.63
CA GLU A 73 1.12 0.20 -10.57
C GLU A 73 1.96 1.34 -9.97
N GLU A 74 1.75 1.65 -8.69
CA GLU A 74 2.50 2.72 -8.00
C GLU A 74 3.86 2.27 -7.44
N ILE A 75 4.05 0.98 -7.15
CA ILE A 75 5.32 0.43 -6.63
C ILE A 75 6.56 0.85 -7.44
N PRO A 76 6.59 0.72 -8.78
CA PRO A 76 7.73 1.16 -9.59
C PRO A 76 8.03 2.66 -9.50
N ARG A 77 7.05 3.47 -9.10
CA ARG A 77 7.16 4.92 -8.94
C ARG A 77 7.59 5.32 -7.52
N LEU A 78 7.48 4.39 -6.57
CA LEU A 78 7.88 4.55 -5.17
C LEU A 78 9.28 4.01 -4.90
N GLU A 79 9.71 2.97 -5.62
CA GLU A 79 11.08 2.47 -5.52
C GLU A 79 12.07 3.48 -6.12
N PRO A 80 13.09 3.94 -5.36
CA PRO A 80 14.13 4.81 -5.89
C PRO A 80 15.03 4.02 -6.85
N GLY A 81 14.65 3.97 -8.13
CA GLY A 81 15.46 3.47 -9.24
C GLY A 81 15.74 1.97 -9.24
N LEU A 82 15.18 1.27 -10.22
CA LEU A 82 15.98 0.35 -11.02
C LEU A 82 16.80 1.16 -12.02
#